data_AF-K9BAW6-F1
#
_entry.id   AF-K9BAW6-F1
#
_cell.length_a   1.000
_cell.length_b   1.000
_cell.length_c   1.000
_cell.angle_alpha   90.00
_cell.angle_beta   90.00
_cell.angle_gamma   90.00
#
_symmetry.space_group_name_H-M   'P 1'
#
loop_
_entity.id
_entity.type
_entity.pdbx_description
1 polymer ?
#
loop_
_entity_poly.entity_id
_entity_poly.type
_entity_poly.pdbx_seq_one_letter_code
_entity_poly.pdbx_strand_id
1 'polypeptide(L)'
;MKTFNEKLANWIHATPATEAGINNIQIPGQAELLVWQTRYKEPTVYEQDFVQHLIKAFSAGVTELTDLVQSLNQQGFRCESGELWTSEKFSEEMQRLGY
;
A
#
# COMPACT_ATOMS: atom_id res chain seq x y z
N MET A 1 4.56 14.43 -6.00
CA MET A 1 3.94 14.38 -4.65
C MET A 1 2.58 15.09 -4.56
N LYS A 2 2.29 16.17 -5.32
CA LYS A 2 0.97 16.82 -5.29
C LYS A 2 -0.23 15.96 -5.76
N THR A 3 0.02 14.90 -6.53
CA THR A 3 -1.08 14.15 -7.18
C THR A 3 -1.70 13.04 -6.33
N PHE A 4 -1.09 12.60 -5.21
CA PHE A 4 -1.53 11.37 -4.52
C PHE A 4 -1.78 11.51 -3.01
N ASN A 5 -1.12 12.43 -2.29
CA ASN A 5 -1.54 12.82 -0.95
C ASN A 5 -0.91 14.17 -0.53
N GLU A 6 -1.64 15.27 -0.78
CA GLU A 6 -1.21 16.62 -0.40
C GLU A 6 -1.06 16.80 1.12
N LYS A 7 -1.84 16.04 1.91
CA LYS A 7 -1.81 16.13 3.37
C LYS A 7 -0.60 15.39 3.93
N LEU A 8 -0.18 14.24 3.38
CA LEU A 8 0.99 13.48 3.86
C LEU A 8 2.27 14.33 3.88
N ALA A 9 2.45 15.21 2.89
CA ALA A 9 3.61 16.08 2.79
C ALA A 9 3.82 16.94 4.04
N ASN A 10 2.73 17.39 4.67
CA ASN A 10 2.77 18.16 5.91
C ASN A 10 2.95 17.30 7.17
N TRP A 11 2.73 15.98 7.07
CA TRP A 11 2.80 15.04 8.19
C TRP A 11 4.11 14.26 8.27
N ILE A 12 4.87 14.14 7.17
CA ILE A 12 6.19 13.47 7.13
C ILE A 12 7.19 14.13 8.11
N HIS A 13 7.02 15.42 8.42
CA HIS A 13 7.83 16.18 9.38
C HIS A 13 6.97 17.03 10.34
N ALA A 14 5.80 16.55 10.75
CA ALA A 14 4.92 17.34 11.62
C ALA A 14 5.58 17.61 12.99
N THR A 15 6.02 18.86 13.21
CA THR A 15 6.29 19.38 14.54
C THR A 15 4.97 19.82 15.17
N PRO A 16 4.57 19.30 16.34
CA PRO A 16 3.34 19.71 16.99
C PRO A 16 3.41 21.19 17.34
N ALA A 17 2.38 21.94 16.96
CA ALA A 17 2.27 23.35 17.33
C ALA A 17 2.21 23.47 18.85
N THR A 18 2.98 24.41 19.40
CA THR A 18 3.01 24.71 20.85
C THR A 18 1.85 25.63 21.26
N GLU A 19 1.11 26.14 20.28
CA GLU A 19 -0.03 27.04 20.44
C GLU A 19 -1.33 26.26 20.33
N ALA A 20 -2.34 26.64 21.12
CA ALA A 20 -3.68 26.07 20.98
C ALA A 20 -4.26 26.42 19.60
N GLY A 21 -4.94 25.48 18.95
CA GLY A 21 -5.55 25.69 17.62
C GLY A 21 -6.69 26.71 17.66
N ILE A 22 -6.36 28.00 17.55
CA ILE A 22 -7.33 29.09 17.48
C ILE A 22 -8.04 29.02 16.11
N ASN A 23 -9.37 29.18 16.09
CA ASN A 23 -10.25 29.16 14.90
C ASN A 23 -10.51 27.79 14.23
N ASN A 24 -10.28 26.65 14.90
CA ASN A 24 -10.64 25.33 14.37
C ASN A 24 -11.83 24.71 15.11
N ILE A 25 -13.06 25.15 14.77
CA ILE A 25 -14.31 24.56 15.32
C ILE A 25 -14.79 23.46 14.38
N GLN A 26 -14.70 22.21 14.83
CA GLN A 26 -15.25 21.06 14.12
C GLN A 26 -16.77 20.98 14.36
N ILE A 27 -17.56 20.99 13.29
CA ILE A 27 -19.02 20.85 13.39
C ILE A 27 -19.38 19.35 13.34
N PRO A 28 -20.13 18.81 14.31
CA PRO A 28 -20.56 17.41 14.28
C PRO A 28 -21.29 17.06 12.98
N GLY A 29 -20.85 16.01 12.29
CA GLY A 29 -21.42 15.57 11.01
C GLY A 29 -20.89 16.30 9.77
N GLN A 30 -20.00 17.29 9.92
CA GLN A 30 -19.32 17.98 8.83
C GLN A 30 -17.79 17.79 8.89
N ALA A 31 -17.33 16.74 9.57
CA ALA A 31 -15.91 16.42 9.60
C ALA A 31 -15.42 16.11 8.17
N GLU A 32 -14.36 16.77 7.75
CA GLU A 32 -13.69 16.44 6.48
C GLU A 32 -13.08 15.04 6.61
N LEU A 33 -13.56 14.09 5.81
CA LEU A 33 -12.96 12.77 5.70
C LEU A 33 -11.68 12.89 4.88
N LEU A 34 -10.57 13.14 5.57
CA LEU A 34 -9.25 13.16 4.99
C LEU A 34 -8.92 11.77 4.43
N VAL A 35 -8.67 11.71 3.12
CA VAL A 35 -8.19 10.50 2.46
C VAL A 35 -6.71 10.33 2.82
N TRP A 36 -6.44 9.54 3.85
CA TRP A 36 -5.09 9.16 4.25
C TRP A 36 -4.57 8.08 3.32
N GLN A 37 -3.93 8.48 2.22
CA GLN A 37 -3.31 7.59 1.26
C GLN A 37 -1.79 7.67 1.37
N THR A 38 -1.10 6.60 1.75
CA THR A 38 0.37 6.63 1.88
C THR A 38 1.10 6.63 0.53
N ARG A 39 0.39 6.24 -0.55
CA ARG A 39 0.93 6.15 -1.90
C ARG A 39 1.44 7.50 -2.43
N TYR A 40 2.73 7.57 -2.74
CA TYR A 40 3.39 8.77 -3.25
C TYR A 40 3.61 8.82 -4.78
N LYS A 41 3.41 7.69 -5.49
CA LYS A 41 3.63 7.52 -6.95
C LYS A 41 2.51 6.68 -7.61
N GLU A 42 2.41 6.70 -8.94
CA GLU A 42 1.58 5.76 -9.69
C GLU A 42 2.10 4.33 -9.62
N PRO A 43 1.22 3.30 -9.69
CA PRO A 43 1.66 1.94 -9.56
C PRO A 43 2.37 1.57 -10.86
N THR A 44 3.54 0.96 -10.72
CA THR A 44 4.28 0.48 -11.89
C THR A 44 3.51 -0.63 -12.59
N VAL A 45 3.87 -0.95 -13.84
CA VAL A 45 3.26 -2.08 -14.57
C VAL A 45 3.43 -3.38 -13.78
N TYR A 46 4.60 -3.59 -13.18
CA TYR A 46 4.86 -4.72 -12.30
C TYR A 46 3.91 -4.77 -11.09
N GLU A 47 3.68 -3.63 -10.41
CA GLU A 47 2.76 -3.56 -9.26
C GLU A 47 1.31 -3.84 -9.69
N GLN A 48 0.90 -3.41 -10.88
CA GLN A 48 -0.43 -3.72 -11.44
C GLN A 48 -0.57 -5.20 -11.77
N ASP A 49 0.42 -5.79 -12.44
CA ASP A 49 0.44 -7.22 -12.76
C ASP A 49 0.43 -8.05 -11.48
N PHE A 50 1.19 -7.64 -10.47
CA PHE A 50 1.22 -8.33 -9.19
C PHE A 50 -0.17 -8.39 -8.54
N VAL A 51 -0.89 -7.26 -8.53
CA VAL A 51 -2.27 -7.20 -8.03
C VAL A 51 -3.18 -8.16 -8.79
N GLN A 52 -3.06 -8.27 -10.11
CA GLN A 52 -3.88 -9.21 -10.89
C GLN A 52 -3.61 -10.67 -10.50
N HIS A 53 -2.35 -11.04 -10.29
CA HIS A 53 -1.97 -12.40 -9.85
C HIS A 53 -2.47 -12.71 -8.44
N LEU A 54 -2.43 -11.71 -7.53
CA LEU A 54 -3.00 -11.82 -6.19
C LEU A 54 -4.52 -12.00 -6.24
N ILE A 55 -5.24 -11.17 -7.00
CA ILE A 55 -6.69 -11.28 -7.17
C ILE A 55 -7.04 -12.68 -7.66
N LYS A 56 -6.30 -13.20 -8.65
CA LYS A 56 -6.51 -14.55 -9.17
C LYS A 56 -6.27 -15.64 -8.13
N ALA A 57 -5.19 -15.53 -7.33
CA ALA A 57 -4.89 -16.49 -6.27
C ALA A 57 -5.97 -16.49 -5.18
N PHE A 58 -6.35 -15.32 -4.67
CA PHE A 58 -7.40 -15.20 -3.65
C PHE A 58 -8.78 -15.62 -4.17
N SER A 59 -9.10 -15.30 -5.44
CA SER A 59 -10.36 -15.75 -6.07
C SER A 59 -10.43 -17.27 -6.23
N ALA A 60 -9.28 -17.94 -6.29
CA ALA A 60 -9.19 -19.41 -6.30
C ALA A 60 -9.30 -20.03 -4.89
N GLY A 61 -9.52 -19.22 -3.85
CA GLY A 61 -9.70 -19.69 -2.47
C GLY A 61 -8.40 -19.88 -1.68
N VAL A 62 -7.27 -19.39 -2.20
CA VAL A 62 -6.01 -19.40 -1.47
C VAL A 62 -6.10 -18.45 -0.27
N THR A 63 -5.74 -18.93 0.92
CA THR A 63 -5.83 -18.15 2.17
C THR A 63 -4.52 -18.13 2.96
N GLU A 64 -3.66 -19.12 2.77
CA GLU A 64 -2.38 -19.24 3.45
C GLU A 64 -1.22 -18.67 2.61
N LEU A 65 -0.21 -18.12 3.28
CA LEU A 65 0.94 -17.49 2.62
C LEU A 65 1.74 -18.47 1.76
N THR A 66 1.94 -19.70 2.26
CA THR A 66 2.65 -20.75 1.52
C THR A 66 1.94 -21.10 0.22
N ASP A 67 0.62 -21.20 0.27
CA ASP A 67 -0.23 -21.53 -0.88
C ASP A 67 -0.28 -20.35 -1.86
N LEU A 68 -0.23 -19.11 -1.36
CA LEU A 68 -0.16 -17.90 -2.17
C LEU A 68 1.13 -17.87 -2.98
N VAL A 69 2.27 -18.07 -2.31
CA VAL A 69 3.59 -18.13 -2.94
C VAL A 69 3.65 -19.24 -3.99
N GLN A 70 3.09 -20.41 -3.68
CA GLN A 70 2.99 -21.50 -4.64
C GLN A 70 2.11 -21.14 -5.84
N SER A 71 0.96 -20.51 -5.61
CA SER A 71 0.05 -20.05 -6.66
C SER A 71 0.73 -19.03 -7.58
N LEU A 72 1.45 -18.04 -7.02
CA LEU A 72 2.22 -17.06 -7.81
C LEU A 72 3.27 -17.74 -8.70
N ASN A 73 4.01 -18.70 -8.14
CA ASN A 73 5.01 -19.45 -8.89
C ASN A 73 4.38 -20.31 -10.01
N GLN A 74 3.23 -20.95 -9.75
CA GLN A 74 2.45 -21.72 -10.72
C GLN A 74 1.86 -20.86 -11.84
N GLN A 75 1.45 -19.64 -11.52
CA GLN A 75 0.99 -18.65 -12.50
C GLN A 75 2.12 -18.12 -13.39
N GLY A 76 3.39 -18.48 -13.11
CA GLY A 76 4.55 -18.02 -13.85
C GLY A 76 5.04 -16.63 -13.45
N PHE A 77 4.46 -16.04 -12.42
CA PHE A 77 4.88 -14.75 -11.89
C PHE A 77 6.22 -14.91 -11.13
N ARG A 78 7.11 -13.94 -11.30
CA ARG A 78 8.44 -13.91 -10.67
C ARG A 78 8.62 -12.61 -9.93
N CYS A 79 9.52 -12.61 -8.96
CA CYS A 79 9.89 -11.41 -8.22
C CYS A 79 10.47 -10.36 -9.18
N GLU A 80 10.59 -9.10 -8.75
CA GLU A 80 11.26 -8.06 -9.54
C GLU A 80 12.71 -8.44 -9.93
N SER A 81 13.38 -9.26 -9.10
CA SER A 81 14.71 -9.84 -9.39
C SER A 81 14.70 -11.01 -10.41
N GLY A 82 13.53 -11.49 -10.82
CA GLY A 82 13.36 -12.65 -11.70
C GLY A 82 13.34 -14.01 -10.98
N GLU A 83 13.49 -14.03 -9.65
CA GLU A 83 13.54 -15.26 -8.86
C GLU A 83 12.15 -15.81 -8.52
N LEU A 84 12.11 -17.08 -8.06
CA LEU A 84 10.90 -17.69 -7.52
C LEU A 84 10.47 -17.01 -6.22
N TRP A 85 9.15 -16.96 -6.01
CA TRP A 85 8.57 -16.49 -4.76
C TRP A 85 8.88 -17.45 -3.63
N THR A 86 9.27 -16.89 -2.49
CA THR A 86 9.29 -17.54 -1.17
C THR A 86 8.51 -16.67 -0.19
N SER A 87 8.15 -17.21 0.97
CA SER A 87 7.43 -16.46 2.01
C SER A 87 8.23 -15.26 2.52
N GLU A 88 9.55 -15.39 2.59
CA GLU A 88 10.47 -14.33 3.01
C GLU A 88 10.46 -13.18 2.00
N LYS A 89 10.66 -13.50 0.70
CA LYS A 89 10.66 -12.49 -0.38
C LYS A 89 9.30 -11.81 -0.51
N PHE A 90 8.22 -12.56 -0.31
CA PHE A 90 6.88 -11.97 -0.28
C PHE A 90 6.76 -10.94 0.85
N SER A 91 7.25 -11.27 2.04
CA SER A 91 7.19 -10.37 3.20
C SER A 91 8.05 -9.12 2.99
N GLU A 92 9.26 -9.28 2.45
CA GLU A 92 10.14 -8.16 2.07
C GLU A 92 9.48 -7.26 1.03
N GLU A 93 8.81 -7.84 0.03
CA GLU A 93 8.12 -7.07 -1.01
C GLU A 93 6.91 -6.31 -0.45
N MET A 94 6.11 -6.93 0.42
CA MET A 94 5.00 -6.24 1.09
C MET A 94 5.52 -5.08 1.95
N GLN A 95 6.64 -5.27 2.66
CA GLN A 95 7.27 -4.21 3.44
C GLN A 95 7.76 -3.07 2.54
N ARG A 96 8.34 -3.39 1.38
CA ARG A 96 8.79 -2.41 0.40
C ARG A 96 7.64 -1.63 -0.21
N LEU A 97 6.48 -2.26 -0.44
CA LEU A 97 5.31 -1.64 -1.06
C LEU A 97 4.38 -0.91 -0.08
N GLY A 98 4.49 -1.20 1.22
CA GLY A 98 3.68 -0.60 2.29
C GLY A 98 4.08 0.80 2.74
N TYR A 99 4.83 1.55 1.91
CA TYR A 99 5.23 2.94 2.18
C TYR A 99 4.06 3.93 2.17
#